data_AF-A0A8C6M8H9-F1
#
_entry.id   AF-A0A8C6M8H9-F1
#
_cell.length_a   1.000
_cell.length_b   1.000
_cell.length_c   1.000
_cell.angle_alpha   90.00
_cell.angle_beta   90.00
_cell.angle_gamma   90.00
#
_symmetry.space_group_name_H-M   'P 1'
#
loop_
_entity.id
_entity.type
_entity.pdbx_description
1 polymer ?
#
loop_
_entity_poly.entity_id
_entity_poly.type
_entity_poly.pdbx_seq_one_letter_code
_entity_poly.pdbx_strand_id
1 'polypeptide(L)'
;LTCGFVISILSADYGRHDTVTCSAGRPPSQLQDTSCSTISDIVASNCNGENSCSITASNEVFGDPCVGTFKYLDVIYRCRCE
;
A
#
# COMPACT_ATOMS: atom_id res chain seq x y z
N LEU A 1 0.33 4.03 9.82
CA LEU A 1 -1.10 3.97 10.16
C LEU A 1 -1.25 4.29 11.63
N THR A 2 -2.19 5.15 12.02
CA THR A 2 -2.44 5.49 13.43
C THR A 2 -3.93 5.57 13.70
N CYS A 3 -4.31 5.18 14.90
CA CYS A 3 -5.69 5.14 15.37
C CYS A 3 -5.74 5.45 16.86
N GLY A 4 -6.78 6.15 17.32
CA GLY A 4 -7.01 6.36 18.76
C GLY A 4 -7.48 5.10 19.51
N PHE A 5 -7.93 4.08 18.77
CA PHE A 5 -8.34 2.77 19.26
C PHE A 5 -7.50 1.69 18.55
N VAL A 6 -8.11 0.68 17.92
CA VAL A 6 -7.39 -0.34 17.16
C VAL A 6 -7.61 -0.18 15.66
N ILE A 7 -6.56 -0.48 14.90
CA ILE A 7 -6.56 -0.52 13.44
C ILE A 7 -7.25 -1.81 12.96
N SER A 8 -8.08 -1.66 11.93
CA SER A 8 -8.69 -2.76 11.18
C SER A 8 -8.51 -2.48 9.68
N ILE A 9 -7.60 -3.20 9.05
CA ILE A 9 -7.36 -3.16 7.61
C ILE A 9 -8.58 -3.73 6.88
N LEU A 10 -9.04 -3.01 5.86
CA LEU A 10 -10.12 -3.43 4.96
C LEU A 10 -9.53 -3.94 3.64
N SER A 11 -8.52 -3.25 3.11
CA SER A 11 -7.76 -3.68 1.94
C SER A 11 -6.37 -3.06 1.95
N ALA A 12 -5.42 -3.76 1.36
CA ALA A 12 -4.10 -3.22 1.05
C ALA A 12 -3.64 -3.74 -0.32
N ASP A 13 -3.20 -2.83 -1.18
CA ASP A 13 -2.71 -3.13 -2.51
C ASP A 13 -1.38 -2.42 -2.76
N TYR A 14 -0.39 -3.17 -3.25
CA TYR A 14 0.89 -2.62 -3.65
C TYR A 14 1.04 -2.71 -5.17
N GLY A 15 1.13 -1.55 -5.82
CA GLY A 15 1.03 -1.48 -7.27
C GLY A 15 0.90 -0.06 -7.79
N ARG A 16 0.14 0.11 -8.87
CA ARG A 16 -0.23 1.39 -9.45
C ARG A 16 -1.57 1.25 -10.17
N HIS A 17 -2.51 2.13 -9.85
CA HIS A 17 -3.86 2.18 -10.43
C HIS A 17 -4.11 3.46 -11.23
N ASP A 18 -3.20 4.44 -11.15
CA ASP A 18 -3.30 5.68 -11.90
C ASP A 18 -1.92 6.31 -12.18
N THR A 19 -1.88 7.27 -13.10
CA THR A 19 -0.65 7.91 -13.58
C THR A 19 -0.20 9.11 -12.72
N VAL A 20 -0.99 9.50 -11.72
CA VAL A 20 -0.85 10.76 -10.98
C VAL A 20 -0.34 10.52 -9.55
N THR A 21 -0.82 9.48 -8.89
CA THR A 21 -0.44 9.10 -7.53
C THR A 21 1.05 8.77 -7.45
N CYS A 22 1.74 9.43 -6.53
CA CYS A 22 3.19 9.31 -6.33
C CYS A 22 4.02 9.50 -7.63
N SER A 23 3.60 10.39 -8.53
CA SER A 23 4.23 10.63 -9.85
C SER A 23 5.35 11.67 -9.86
N ALA A 24 5.45 12.52 -8.82
CA ALA A 24 6.40 13.64 -8.81
C ALA A 24 7.85 13.17 -8.99
N GLY A 25 8.54 13.78 -9.96
CA GLY A 25 9.95 13.46 -10.27
C GLY A 25 10.17 12.11 -10.97
N ARG A 26 9.11 11.44 -11.44
CA ARG A 26 9.21 10.13 -12.09
C ARG A 26 9.12 10.24 -13.62
N PRO A 27 9.90 9.42 -14.37
CA PRO A 27 9.75 9.31 -15.81
C PRO A 27 8.35 8.78 -16.18
N PRO A 28 7.73 9.29 -17.26
CA PRO A 28 6.42 8.80 -17.71
C PRO A 28 6.37 7.28 -17.93
N SER A 29 7.47 6.67 -18.39
CA SER A 29 7.55 5.21 -18.60
C SER A 29 7.33 4.39 -17.33
N GLN A 30 7.62 4.94 -16.15
CA GLN A 30 7.42 4.26 -14.86
C GLN A 30 5.98 4.40 -14.33
N LEU A 31 5.12 5.18 -15.01
CA LEU A 31 3.79 5.55 -14.53
C LEU A 31 2.65 4.98 -15.39
N GLN A 32 2.93 4.41 -16.57
CA GLN A 32 1.89 4.00 -17.52
C GLN A 32 1.17 2.71 -17.15
N ASP A 33 1.82 1.79 -16.43
CA ASP A 33 1.17 0.55 -16.02
C ASP A 33 0.28 0.81 -14.81
N THR A 34 -0.97 1.12 -15.10
CA THR A 34 -2.05 1.34 -14.11
C THR A 34 -2.85 0.08 -13.85
N SER A 35 -2.41 -1.08 -14.35
CA SER A 35 -3.00 -2.39 -14.10
C SER A 35 -2.20 -3.22 -13.11
N CYS A 36 -1.07 -2.68 -12.64
CA CYS A 36 -0.20 -3.34 -11.70
C CYS A 36 -0.82 -3.36 -10.31
N SER A 37 -1.12 -4.55 -9.81
CA SER A 37 -1.80 -4.74 -8.53
C SER A 37 -1.27 -5.98 -7.84
N THR A 38 -1.13 -5.90 -6.52
CA THR A 38 -0.85 -7.03 -5.65
C THR A 38 -1.54 -6.79 -4.33
N ILE A 39 -2.66 -7.50 -4.17
CA ILE A 39 -3.38 -7.55 -2.90
C ILE A 39 -2.52 -8.31 -1.91
N SER A 40 -2.34 -7.73 -0.72
CA SER A 40 -1.47 -8.29 0.31
C SER A 40 -2.10 -8.26 1.68
N ASP A 41 -2.08 -9.40 2.36
CA ASP A 41 -2.49 -9.53 3.76
C ASP A 41 -1.38 -9.13 4.73
N ILE A 42 -0.20 -8.74 4.24
CA ILE A 42 0.95 -8.37 5.09
C ILE A 42 0.59 -7.17 5.96
N VAL A 43 -0.10 -6.16 5.40
CA VAL A 43 -0.52 -4.98 6.18
C VAL A 43 -1.50 -5.37 7.28
N ALA A 44 -2.49 -6.21 6.96
CA ALA A 44 -3.45 -6.71 7.94
C ALA A 44 -2.76 -7.52 9.05
N SER A 45 -1.81 -8.38 8.68
CA SER A 45 -1.09 -9.25 9.60
C SER A 45 -0.17 -8.49 10.56
N ASN A 46 0.36 -7.32 10.14
CA ASN A 46 1.26 -6.51 10.96
C ASN A 46 0.55 -5.40 11.73
N CYS A 47 -0.61 -4.93 11.28
CA CYS A 47 -1.24 -3.73 11.82
C CYS A 47 -2.58 -3.94 12.52
N ASN A 48 -3.29 -5.05 12.27
CA ASN A 48 -4.59 -5.25 12.91
C ASN A 48 -4.45 -5.41 14.44
N GLY A 49 -5.31 -4.75 15.19
CA GLY A 49 -5.29 -4.78 16.67
C GLY A 49 -4.33 -3.78 17.30
N GLU A 50 -3.42 -3.19 16.52
CA GLU A 50 -2.50 -2.15 16.99
C GLU A 50 -3.15 -0.77 16.92
N ASN A 51 -2.71 0.15 17.79
CA ASN A 51 -3.11 1.56 17.72
C ASN A 51 -2.22 2.38 16.75
N SER A 52 -1.02 1.89 16.46
CA SER A 52 -0.06 2.50 15.56
C SER A 52 0.73 1.40 14.87
N CYS A 53 0.89 1.52 13.55
CA CYS A 53 1.62 0.56 12.74
C CYS A 53 2.45 1.28 11.68
N SER A 54 3.70 0.85 11.49
CA SER A 54 4.59 1.33 10.44
C SER A 54 4.94 0.19 9.50
N ILE A 55 4.82 0.42 8.20
CA ILE A 55 5.19 -0.55 7.17
C ILE A 55 5.86 0.16 6.00
N THR A 56 6.92 -0.44 5.48
CA THR A 56 7.66 0.10 4.34
C THR A 56 7.04 -0.40 3.04
N ALA A 57 6.64 0.53 2.17
CA ALA A 57 6.19 0.21 0.81
C ALA A 57 7.40 -0.12 -0.08
N SER A 58 7.79 -1.38 -0.12
CA SER A 58 8.93 -1.82 -0.93
C SER A 58 8.77 -3.23 -1.49
N ASN A 59 9.59 -3.54 -2.50
CA ASN A 59 9.60 -4.84 -3.15
C ASN A 59 10.08 -5.97 -2.23
N GLU A 60 10.88 -5.67 -1.21
CA GLU A 60 11.32 -6.65 -0.21
C GLU A 60 10.16 -7.11 0.68
N VAL A 61 9.17 -6.23 0.91
CA VAL A 61 7.99 -6.54 1.73
C VAL A 61 6.90 -7.19 0.89
N PHE A 62 6.58 -6.60 -0.27
CA PHE A 62 5.40 -6.97 -1.06
C PHE A 62 5.69 -7.77 -2.33
N GLY A 63 6.97 -7.96 -2.68
CA GLY A 63 7.38 -8.47 -3.99
C GLY A 63 7.34 -7.40 -5.09
N ASP A 64 7.70 -7.79 -6.32
CA ASP A 64 7.61 -6.90 -7.49
C ASP A 64 6.64 -7.47 -8.55
N PRO A 65 5.38 -7.00 -8.58
CA PRO A 65 4.40 -7.48 -9.56
C PRO A 65 4.57 -6.90 -10.97
N CYS A 66 5.30 -5.79 -11.12
CA CYS A 66 5.44 -5.07 -12.38
C CYS A 66 6.80 -4.36 -12.43
N VAL A 67 7.80 -5.09 -12.89
CA VAL A 67 9.18 -4.60 -12.98
C VAL A 67 9.26 -3.39 -13.93
N GLY A 68 9.89 -2.30 -13.47
CA GLY A 68 10.03 -1.06 -14.23
C GLY A 68 8.94 -0.02 -13.95
N THR A 69 7.86 -0.41 -13.28
CA THR A 69 6.80 0.51 -12.83
C THR A 69 7.09 0.98 -11.41
N PHE A 70 6.99 2.29 -11.18
CA PHE A 70 7.09 2.84 -9.84
C PHE A 70 5.77 2.60 -9.10
N LYS A 71 5.81 1.90 -7.98
CA LYS A 71 4.62 1.47 -7.24
C LYS A 71 4.37 2.34 -6.01
N TYR A 72 3.16 2.26 -5.48
CA TYR A 72 2.77 2.80 -4.18
C TYR A 72 1.90 1.78 -3.43
N LEU A 73 1.83 1.93 -2.11
CA LEU A 73 0.97 1.12 -1.26
C LEU A 73 -0.31 1.92 -0.98
N ASP A 74 -1.45 1.40 -1.42
CA ASP A 74 -2.78 1.91 -1.08
C ASP A 74 -3.38 1.05 0.04
N VAL A 75 -3.82 1.70 1.13
CA VAL A 75 -4.36 1.01 2.30
C VAL A 75 -5.67 1.68 2.71
N ILE A 76 -6.74 0.89 2.67
CA ILE A 76 -8.01 1.27 3.25
C ILE A 76 -8.12 0.59 4.61
N TYR A 77 -8.28 1.39 5.66
CA TYR A 77 -8.42 0.91 7.03
C TYR A 77 -9.47 1.72 7.78
N ARG A 78 -9.95 1.16 8.88
CA ARG A 78 -10.83 1.84 9.82
C ARG A 78 -10.31 1.71 11.24
N CYS A 79 -10.72 2.65 12.06
CA CYS A 79 -10.58 2.61 13.50
C CYS A 79 -11.79 1.92 14.13
N ARG A 80 -11.57 0.92 14.98
CA ARG A 80 -12.65 0.31 15.77
C ARG A 80 -12.39 0.53 17.25
N CYS A 81 -13.42 0.96 17.97
CA CYS A 81 -13.45 0.78 19.41
C CYS A 81 -13.70 -0.70 19.66
N GLU A 82 -12.81 -1.36 20.39
CA GLU A 82 -13.09 -2.67 20.99
C GLU A 82 -13.62 -2.50 22.40
#